data_AF-A0A7S0EPC2-F1
#
_entry.id   AF-A0A7S0EPC2-F1
#
_cell.length_a   1.000
_cell.length_b   1.000
_cell.length_c   1.000
_cell.angle_alpha   90.00
_cell.angle_beta   90.00
_cell.angle_gamma   90.00
#
_symmetry.space_group_name_H-M   'P 1'
#
loop_
_entity.id
_entity.type
_entity.pdbx_description
1 polymer ?
#
loop_
_entity_poly.entity_id
_entity_poly.type
_entity_poly.pdbx_seq_one_letter_code
_entity_poly.pdbx_strand_id
1 'polypeptide(L)'
;MRGREPESLKVSLPPFNVPKTITLLPMTKSYNVPTFGAMIPKAIMPLFESEEIKATAEELHIKIPQHALDSFVQKKMFKVKILVQAARDLGGWDEQADRLERFATAFENLPVGEISGPDEWKRFVEQHVAEGWESRLHFDHVLQNFGFDDDVSKTLRAMKHAETDGKTGEVTTHDLETFSFRWLGKAFSGYSVKGCLTDVVNLVFAMAELYDDDGKDPKDLPESEIADKITAVVTKVNAGDLSGLWVPTHIVHDSESDDLLCWLLLEQIHKTLGSDLQVLVQFPPSGAADLHAYVEKMSARKNVTFFRDDESKNERAVRGALGLPLPK
;
A
#
# COMPACT_ATOMS: atom_id res chain seq x y z
N MET A 1 -30.55 8.52 -12.06
CA MET A 1 -29.25 9.11 -12.44
C MET A 1 -29.54 10.28 -13.39
N ARG A 2 -29.20 11.52 -13.01
CA ARG A 2 -29.15 12.64 -13.96
C ARG A 2 -27.67 12.85 -14.26
N GLY A 3 -27.17 12.23 -15.33
CA GLY A 3 -25.76 12.22 -15.72
C GLY A 3 -25.62 11.44 -17.01
N ARG A 4 -24.64 11.79 -17.85
CA ARG A 4 -24.35 11.11 -19.11
C ARG A 4 -24.05 9.62 -18.85
N GLU A 5 -24.27 8.76 -19.85
CA GLU A 5 -23.80 7.38 -19.77
C GLU A 5 -22.27 7.36 -19.57
N PRO A 6 -21.73 6.45 -18.74
CA PRO A 6 -20.30 6.39 -18.51
C PRO A 6 -19.56 6.00 -19.79
N GLU A 7 -18.77 6.93 -20.33
CA GLU A 7 -17.93 6.69 -21.52
C GLU A 7 -16.68 5.87 -21.16
N SER A 8 -16.14 6.07 -19.96
CA SER A 8 -15.01 5.31 -19.42
C SER A 8 -14.97 5.32 -17.90
N LEU A 9 -14.74 4.16 -17.28
CA LEU A 9 -14.99 3.91 -15.87
C LEU A 9 -13.81 3.24 -15.16
N LYS A 10 -13.36 3.80 -14.03
CA LYS A 10 -12.53 3.12 -13.02
C LYS A 10 -13.42 2.61 -11.89
N VAL A 11 -13.21 1.36 -11.48
CA VAL A 11 -13.88 0.75 -10.31
C VAL A 11 -12.83 0.01 -9.49
N SER A 12 -12.82 0.22 -8.18
CA SER A 12 -12.06 -0.63 -7.26
C SER A 12 -12.85 -1.90 -6.94
N LEU A 13 -12.45 -3.01 -7.55
CA LEU A 13 -13.08 -4.33 -7.41
C LEU A 13 -12.02 -5.35 -6.99
N PRO A 14 -11.58 -5.35 -5.72
CA PRO A 14 -10.58 -6.31 -5.30
C PRO A 14 -11.12 -7.75 -5.46
N PRO A 15 -10.28 -8.75 -5.77
CA PRO A 15 -10.75 -10.10 -6.16
C PRO A 15 -11.67 -10.78 -5.14
N PHE A 16 -11.54 -10.45 -3.86
CA PHE A 16 -12.39 -10.99 -2.80
C PHE A 16 -13.77 -10.33 -2.70
N ASN A 17 -13.95 -9.13 -3.27
CA ASN A 17 -15.23 -8.42 -3.32
C ASN A 17 -16.03 -8.73 -4.60
N VAL A 18 -15.41 -9.30 -5.63
CA VAL A 18 -16.12 -9.68 -6.86
C VAL A 18 -16.91 -10.97 -6.60
N PRO A 19 -18.26 -10.93 -6.57
CA PRO A 19 -19.04 -12.15 -6.42
C PRO A 19 -18.75 -13.06 -7.60
N LYS A 20 -18.46 -14.34 -7.34
CA LYS A 20 -18.22 -15.35 -8.39
C LYS A 20 -19.37 -15.50 -9.40
N THR A 21 -20.52 -14.92 -9.07
CA THR A 21 -21.76 -14.92 -9.86
C THR A 21 -21.86 -13.75 -10.85
N ILE A 22 -21.03 -12.71 -10.73
CA ILE A 22 -21.03 -11.58 -11.65
C ILE A 22 -19.96 -11.80 -12.71
N THR A 23 -20.38 -11.89 -13.97
CA THR A 23 -19.46 -11.91 -15.11
C THR A 23 -19.15 -10.47 -15.50
N LEU A 24 -17.87 -10.10 -15.45
CA LEU A 24 -17.41 -8.79 -15.93
C LEU A 24 -17.59 -8.70 -17.45
N LEU A 25 -17.78 -7.49 -17.96
CA LEU A 25 -17.93 -7.27 -19.40
C LEU A 25 -16.63 -7.66 -20.13
N PRO A 26 -16.67 -8.19 -21.36
CA PRO A 26 -15.47 -8.61 -22.10
C PRO A 26 -14.42 -7.50 -22.29
N MET A 27 -14.86 -6.23 -22.24
CA MET A 27 -14.00 -5.06 -22.38
C MET A 27 -13.34 -4.61 -21.06
N THR A 28 -13.65 -5.26 -19.94
CA THR A 28 -13.05 -4.93 -18.64
C THR A 28 -11.59 -5.35 -18.61
N LYS A 29 -10.71 -4.38 -18.32
CA LYS A 29 -9.30 -4.61 -18.03
C LYS A 29 -9.08 -4.61 -16.51
N SER A 30 -8.48 -5.66 -15.96
CA SER A 30 -8.21 -5.82 -14.51
C SER A 30 -6.73 -5.71 -14.17
N TYR A 31 -6.35 -4.76 -13.32
CA TYR A 31 -4.97 -4.57 -12.87
C TYR A 31 -4.80 -5.13 -11.46
N ASN A 32 -3.70 -5.85 -11.23
CA ASN A 32 -3.33 -6.41 -9.94
C ASN A 32 -1.81 -6.31 -9.74
N VAL A 33 -1.32 -5.07 -9.72
CA VAL A 33 0.11 -4.77 -9.60
C VAL A 33 0.56 -5.03 -8.16
N PRO A 34 1.72 -5.67 -7.93
CA PRO A 34 2.27 -5.84 -6.61
C PRO A 34 2.64 -4.48 -6.00
N THR A 35 2.22 -4.22 -4.76
CA THR A 35 2.39 -2.92 -4.09
C THR A 35 3.23 -3.00 -2.82
N PHE A 36 4.07 -4.02 -2.72
CA PHE A 36 4.99 -4.22 -1.59
C PHE A 36 6.37 -3.62 -1.86
N GLY A 37 7.07 -3.30 -0.77
CA GLY A 37 8.46 -2.82 -0.79
C GLY A 37 8.61 -1.33 -0.48
N ALA A 38 9.80 -0.78 -0.75
CA ALA A 38 10.19 0.59 -0.38
C ALA A 38 10.32 1.55 -1.57
N MET A 39 10.45 1.04 -2.80
CA MET A 39 10.61 1.84 -4.02
C MET A 39 9.27 2.35 -4.53
N ILE A 40 8.20 1.55 -4.45
CA ILE A 40 6.87 1.92 -4.95
C ILE A 40 6.30 3.17 -4.24
N PRO A 41 6.28 3.26 -2.90
CA PRO A 41 5.84 4.48 -2.21
C PRO A 41 6.67 5.71 -2.60
N LYS A 42 7.99 5.56 -2.77
CA LYS A 42 8.88 6.66 -3.19
C LYS A 42 8.56 7.14 -4.61
N ALA A 43 8.17 6.23 -5.51
CA ALA A 43 7.83 6.56 -6.89
C ALA A 43 6.45 7.24 -7.00
N ILE A 44 5.47 6.85 -6.17
CA ILE A 44 4.09 7.31 -6.29
C ILE A 44 3.79 8.60 -5.53
N MET A 45 4.39 8.80 -4.35
CA MET A 45 4.10 9.96 -3.50
C MET A 45 4.38 11.33 -4.12
N PRO A 46 5.36 11.50 -5.03
CA PRO A 46 5.56 12.77 -5.73
C PRO A 46 4.36 13.26 -6.54
N LEU A 47 3.37 12.40 -6.86
CA LEU A 47 2.09 12.86 -7.43
C LEU A 47 1.36 13.81 -6.47
N PHE A 48 1.45 13.56 -5.17
CA PHE A 48 0.66 14.25 -4.14
C PHE A 48 1.40 15.43 -3.49
N GLU A 49 2.57 15.79 -4.01
CA GLU A 49 3.43 16.83 -3.43
C GLU A 49 3.21 18.22 -4.05
N SER A 50 2.53 18.31 -5.19
CA SER A 50 2.22 19.59 -5.85
C SER A 50 1.24 20.43 -5.03
N GLU A 51 1.38 21.76 -5.11
CA GLU A 51 0.51 22.68 -4.39
C GLU A 51 -0.94 22.59 -4.90
N GLU A 52 -1.12 22.29 -6.19
CA GLU A 52 -2.42 22.11 -6.80
C GLU A 52 -3.15 20.85 -6.29
N ILE A 53 -2.43 19.74 -6.12
CA ILE A 53 -3.01 18.55 -5.49
C ILE A 53 -3.31 18.81 -4.02
N LYS A 54 -2.43 19.47 -3.26
CA LYS A 54 -2.70 19.81 -1.86
C LYS A 54 -3.95 20.68 -1.72
N ALA A 55 -4.09 21.70 -2.56
CA ALA A 55 -5.27 22.56 -2.58
C ALA A 55 -6.56 21.77 -2.92
N THR A 56 -6.49 20.84 -3.88
CA THR A 56 -7.63 19.96 -4.20
C THR A 56 -7.93 18.99 -3.05
N ALA A 57 -6.92 18.50 -2.35
CA ALA A 57 -7.09 17.63 -1.19
C ALA A 57 -7.80 18.38 -0.05
N GLU A 58 -7.44 19.65 0.20
CA GLU A 58 -8.13 20.51 1.16
C GLU A 58 -9.59 20.77 0.77
N GLU A 59 -9.85 21.04 -0.52
CA GLU A 59 -11.21 21.25 -1.05
C GLU A 59 -12.10 20.01 -0.84
N LEU A 60 -11.54 18.83 -1.09
CA LEU A 60 -12.22 17.54 -0.96
C LEU A 60 -12.21 16.98 0.47
N HIS A 61 -11.48 17.61 1.41
CA HIS A 61 -11.20 17.07 2.75
C HIS A 61 -10.57 15.67 2.74
N ILE A 62 -9.72 15.41 1.75
CA ILE A 62 -8.98 14.15 1.62
C ILE A 62 -7.64 14.30 2.32
N LYS A 63 -7.33 13.38 3.22
CA LYS A 63 -6.03 13.35 3.89
C LYS A 63 -5.00 12.63 3.02
N ILE A 64 -4.01 13.37 2.53
CA ILE A 64 -2.83 12.77 1.92
C ILE A 64 -2.04 12.05 3.03
N PRO A 65 -1.74 10.75 2.88
CA PRO A 65 -1.02 10.00 3.90
C PRO A 65 0.42 10.50 4.01
N GLN A 66 0.93 10.45 5.24
CA GLN A 66 2.32 10.81 5.54
C GLN A 66 3.12 9.54 5.83
N HIS A 67 4.43 9.65 5.66
CA HIS A 67 5.34 8.63 6.14
C HIS A 67 5.28 8.54 7.66
N ALA A 68 5.23 7.32 8.18
CA ALA A 68 5.25 7.05 9.61
C ALA A 68 5.90 5.70 9.90
N LEU A 69 6.39 5.55 11.13
CA LEU A 69 6.81 4.25 11.63
C LEU A 69 5.61 3.31 11.81
N ASP A 70 5.75 2.09 11.29
CA ASP A 70 4.75 1.04 11.42
C ASP A 70 4.89 0.37 12.80
N SER A 71 4.20 0.95 13.79
CA SER A 71 4.13 0.39 15.15
C SER A 71 3.56 -1.03 15.22
N PHE A 72 2.80 -1.46 14.22
CA PHE A 72 2.30 -2.83 14.17
C PHE A 72 3.42 -3.79 13.78
N VAL A 73 4.24 -3.44 12.78
CA VAL A 73 5.42 -4.22 12.40
C VAL A 73 6.47 -4.20 13.52
N GLN A 74 6.71 -3.07 14.21
CA GLN A 74 7.60 -3.01 15.37
C GLN A 74 7.23 -4.06 16.43
N LYS A 75 5.93 -4.17 16.77
CA LYS A 75 5.42 -5.17 17.74
C LYS A 75 5.60 -6.62 17.29
N LYS A 76 5.99 -6.88 16.05
CA LYS A 76 6.26 -8.23 15.53
C LYS A 76 7.75 -8.59 15.54
N MET A 77 8.64 -7.71 16.01
CA MET A 77 10.08 -7.98 16.01
C MET A 77 10.48 -9.16 16.90
N PHE A 78 9.70 -9.50 17.94
CA PHE A 78 9.90 -10.75 18.67
C PHE A 78 9.86 -12.00 17.75
N LYS A 79 9.08 -11.98 16.66
CA LYS A 79 9.06 -13.08 15.68
C LYS A 79 10.37 -13.16 14.90
N VAL A 80 10.97 -12.02 14.58
CA VAL A 80 12.31 -11.96 13.97
C VAL A 80 13.37 -12.47 14.95
N LYS A 81 13.24 -12.21 16.26
CA LYS A 81 14.15 -12.76 17.27
C LYS A 81 14.07 -14.30 17.40
N ILE A 82 12.92 -14.90 17.08
CA ILE A 82 12.82 -16.37 16.97
C ILE A 82 13.65 -16.88 15.77
N LEU A 83 13.70 -16.13 14.66
CA LEU A 83 14.59 -16.44 13.54
C LEU A 83 16.07 -16.30 13.92
N VAL A 84 16.43 -15.29 14.72
CA VAL A 84 17.79 -15.14 15.28
C VAL A 84 18.18 -16.38 16.07
N GLN A 85 17.30 -16.86 16.96
CA GLN A 85 17.59 -18.06 17.75
C GLN A 85 17.76 -19.30 16.88
N ALA A 86 16.89 -19.48 15.88
CA ALA A 86 17.02 -20.59 14.92
C ALA A 86 18.36 -20.55 14.16
N ALA A 87 18.84 -19.36 13.78
CA ALA A 87 20.16 -19.19 13.16
C ALA A 87 21.31 -19.56 14.09
N ARG A 88 21.23 -19.20 15.37
CA ARG A 88 22.21 -19.61 16.39
C ARG A 88 22.21 -21.13 16.60
N ASP A 89 21.04 -21.75 16.63
CA ASP A 89 20.89 -23.20 16.82
C ASP A 89 21.45 -24.01 15.65
N LEU A 90 21.45 -23.46 14.42
CA LEU A 90 22.13 -24.09 13.27
C LEU A 90 23.66 -24.07 13.41
N GLY A 91 24.21 -23.12 14.16
CA GLY A 91 25.64 -22.96 14.40
C GLY A 91 26.42 -22.35 13.23
N GLY A 92 27.48 -21.60 13.53
CA GLY A 92 28.37 -21.00 12.51
C GLY A 92 27.88 -19.68 11.92
N TRP A 93 26.78 -19.12 12.43
CA TRP A 93 26.14 -17.89 11.96
C TRP A 93 25.97 -16.83 13.05
N ASP A 94 26.75 -16.91 14.13
CA ASP A 94 26.60 -16.05 15.31
C ASP A 94 26.73 -14.56 14.94
N GLU A 95 27.69 -14.20 14.09
CA GLU A 95 27.89 -12.79 13.68
C GLU A 95 26.70 -12.25 12.89
N GLN A 96 26.16 -13.04 11.95
CA GLN A 96 25.01 -12.68 11.12
C GLN A 96 23.74 -12.61 11.97
N ALA A 97 23.57 -13.56 12.90
CA ALA A 97 22.47 -13.57 13.86
C ALA A 97 22.52 -12.34 14.76
N ASP A 98 23.70 -11.94 15.24
CA ASP A 98 23.89 -10.73 16.04
C ASP A 98 23.55 -9.45 15.25
N ARG A 99 23.92 -9.37 13.96
CA ARG A 99 23.53 -8.24 13.09
C ARG A 99 22.01 -8.16 12.94
N LEU A 100 21.36 -9.29 12.68
CA LEU A 100 19.90 -9.39 12.57
C LEU A 100 19.20 -9.01 13.89
N GLU A 101 19.70 -9.49 15.03
CA GLU A 101 19.15 -9.16 16.35
C GLU A 101 19.29 -7.68 16.69
N ARG A 102 20.44 -7.07 16.35
CA ARG A 102 20.65 -5.62 16.52
C ARG A 102 19.63 -4.82 15.71
N PHE A 103 19.41 -5.15 14.45
CA PHE A 103 18.38 -4.50 13.63
C PHE A 103 16.98 -4.67 14.22
N ALA A 104 16.59 -5.91 14.52
CA ALA A 104 15.26 -6.19 15.06
C ALA A 104 15.01 -5.46 16.39
N THR A 105 16.02 -5.41 17.27
CA THR A 105 15.94 -4.72 18.55
C THR A 105 15.93 -3.20 18.38
N ALA A 106 16.75 -2.66 17.50
CA ALA A 106 16.78 -1.23 17.22
C ALA A 106 15.43 -0.76 16.65
N PHE A 107 14.88 -1.50 15.67
CA PHE A 107 13.61 -1.15 15.06
C PHE A 107 12.43 -1.31 16.03
N GLU A 108 12.40 -2.38 16.84
CA GLU A 108 11.37 -2.59 17.86
C GLU A 108 11.28 -1.42 18.87
N ASN A 109 12.43 -0.87 19.25
CA ASN A 109 12.54 0.17 20.26
C ASN A 109 12.58 1.59 19.68
N LEU A 110 12.52 1.73 18.35
CA LEU A 110 12.62 3.02 17.67
C LEU A 110 11.42 3.92 18.05
N PRO A 111 11.66 5.04 18.76
CA PRO A 111 10.63 5.98 19.17
C PRO A 111 9.88 6.60 17.99
N VAL A 112 8.58 6.85 18.20
CA VAL A 112 7.76 7.60 17.24
C VAL A 112 8.34 9.02 17.08
N GLY A 113 8.63 9.39 15.84
CA GLY A 113 9.15 10.72 15.49
C GLY A 113 10.68 10.83 15.44
N GLU A 114 11.43 9.77 15.78
CA GLU A 114 12.90 9.76 15.65
C GLU A 114 13.34 9.79 14.18
N ILE A 115 12.55 9.18 13.29
CA ILE A 115 12.75 9.22 11.84
C ILE A 115 11.77 10.22 11.23
N SER A 116 12.30 11.27 10.60
CA SER A 116 11.52 12.35 10.00
C SER A 116 11.32 12.22 8.49
N GLY A 117 12.01 11.27 7.84
CA GLY A 117 11.84 11.03 6.41
C GLY A 117 12.54 9.78 5.87
N PRO A 118 12.32 9.45 4.58
CA PRO A 118 12.88 8.25 3.94
C PRO A 118 14.42 8.18 3.96
N ASP A 119 15.12 9.32 3.90
CA ASP A 119 16.58 9.35 3.93
C ASP A 119 17.16 9.04 5.32
N GLU A 120 16.47 9.47 6.38
CA GLU A 120 16.84 9.11 7.75
C GLU A 120 16.53 7.64 8.03
N TRP A 121 15.40 7.15 7.50
CA TRP A 121 15.09 5.72 7.53
C TRP A 121 16.17 4.89 6.86
N LYS A 122 16.60 5.28 5.65
CA LYS A 122 17.68 4.61 4.93
C LYS A 122 18.96 4.56 5.77
N ARG A 123 19.37 5.71 6.32
CA ARG A 123 20.54 5.82 7.21
C ARG A 123 20.41 4.96 8.48
N PHE A 124 19.21 4.83 9.04
CA PHE A 124 18.95 3.93 10.17
C PHE A 124 19.17 2.47 9.78
N VAL A 125 18.59 2.03 8.65
CA VAL A 125 18.73 0.64 8.17
C VAL A 125 20.19 0.31 7.86
N GLU A 126 20.92 1.21 7.19
CA GLU A 126 22.33 1.04 6.80
C GLU A 126 23.31 0.97 7.98
N GLN A 127 22.88 1.29 9.21
CA GLN A 127 23.69 1.00 10.41
C GLN A 127 23.79 -0.50 10.70
N HIS A 128 22.89 -1.30 10.14
CA HIS A 128 22.75 -2.73 10.44
C HIS A 128 23.02 -3.65 9.25
N VAL A 129 22.88 -3.14 8.02
CA VAL A 129 23.03 -3.91 6.77
C VAL A 129 23.86 -3.15 5.74
N ALA A 130 24.31 -3.85 4.71
CA ALA A 130 25.07 -3.22 3.62
C ALA A 130 24.19 -2.28 2.76
N GLU A 131 24.84 -1.30 2.12
CA GLU A 131 24.22 -0.43 1.11
C GLU A 131 23.59 -1.25 -0.02
N GLY A 132 22.50 -0.72 -0.60
CA GLY A 132 21.72 -1.40 -1.64
C GLY A 132 20.83 -2.51 -1.10
N TRP A 133 20.50 -2.49 0.19
CA TRP A 133 19.60 -3.46 0.82
C TRP A 133 18.21 -3.47 0.20
N GLU A 134 17.76 -2.35 -0.38
CA GLU A 134 16.45 -2.21 -1.01
C GLU A 134 16.24 -3.22 -2.15
N SER A 135 17.30 -3.65 -2.84
CA SER A 135 17.18 -4.63 -3.93
C SER A 135 17.11 -6.08 -3.44
N ARG A 136 17.21 -6.31 -2.13
CA ARG A 136 17.27 -7.65 -1.51
C ARG A 136 16.13 -7.85 -0.51
N LEU A 137 14.95 -7.28 -0.73
CA LEU A 137 13.82 -7.42 0.20
C LEU A 137 12.97 -8.68 0.01
N HIS A 138 13.17 -9.41 -1.09
CA HIS A 138 12.50 -10.68 -1.33
C HIS A 138 12.93 -11.75 -0.31
N PHE A 139 12.05 -12.70 0.03
CA PHE A 139 12.34 -13.74 1.04
C PHE A 139 13.56 -14.60 0.69
N ASP A 140 13.87 -14.74 -0.59
CA ASP A 140 15.06 -15.45 -1.06
C ASP A 140 16.37 -14.73 -0.73
N HIS A 141 16.33 -13.40 -0.53
CA HIS A 141 17.53 -12.55 -0.46
C HIS A 141 17.61 -11.70 0.82
N VAL A 142 16.53 -11.56 1.58
CA VAL A 142 16.45 -10.64 2.72
C VAL A 142 17.48 -10.92 3.82
N LEU A 143 17.85 -12.17 4.03
CA LEU A 143 18.90 -12.53 4.98
C LEU A 143 20.31 -12.26 4.46
N GLN A 144 20.53 -12.19 3.15
CA GLN A 144 21.82 -11.81 2.60
C GLN A 144 22.22 -10.38 3.01
N ASN A 145 21.25 -9.50 3.33
CA ASN A 145 21.53 -8.18 3.89
C ASN A 145 22.32 -8.23 5.21
N PHE A 146 22.20 -9.34 5.96
CA PHE A 146 22.92 -9.58 7.22
C PHE A 146 24.16 -10.47 7.04
N GLY A 147 24.40 -10.99 5.83
CA GLY A 147 25.54 -11.83 5.48
C GLY A 147 25.28 -13.34 5.56
N PHE A 148 24.03 -13.77 5.65
CA PHE A 148 23.68 -15.19 5.48
C PHE A 148 23.82 -15.60 4.01
N ASP A 149 24.26 -16.84 3.76
CA ASP A 149 24.25 -17.40 2.41
C ASP A 149 22.87 -17.94 2.02
N ASP A 150 22.74 -18.35 0.75
CA ASP A 150 21.50 -18.84 0.17
C ASP A 150 21.03 -20.15 0.78
N ASP A 151 21.96 -21.06 1.07
CA ASP A 151 21.63 -22.40 1.54
C ASP A 151 21.08 -22.32 2.97
N VAL A 152 21.71 -21.54 3.83
CA VAL A 152 21.22 -21.32 5.19
C VAL A 152 19.96 -20.48 5.22
N SER A 153 19.82 -19.51 4.32
CA SER A 153 18.56 -18.78 4.16
C SER A 153 17.40 -19.70 3.78
N LYS A 154 17.62 -20.67 2.86
CA LYS A 154 16.61 -21.69 2.51
C LYS A 154 16.31 -22.63 3.67
N THR A 155 17.34 -23.09 4.38
CA THR A 155 17.17 -23.96 5.56
C THR A 155 16.33 -23.27 6.63
N LEU A 156 16.68 -22.04 6.99
CA LEU A 156 15.97 -21.25 7.99
C LEU A 156 14.51 -21.04 7.60
N ARG A 157 14.21 -20.70 6.34
CA ARG A 157 12.82 -20.54 5.87
C ARG A 157 11.99 -21.79 6.06
N ALA A 158 12.57 -22.96 5.81
CA ALA A 158 11.88 -24.25 5.91
C ALA A 158 11.71 -24.77 7.35
N MET A 159 12.47 -24.24 8.32
CA MET A 159 12.36 -24.64 9.73
C MET A 159 10.96 -24.37 10.27
N LYS A 160 10.50 -25.24 11.17
CA LYS A 160 9.19 -25.16 11.78
C LYS A 160 9.25 -24.53 13.17
N HIS A 161 8.28 -23.69 13.47
CA HIS A 161 8.07 -23.08 14.77
C HIS A 161 6.67 -23.43 15.27
N ALA A 162 6.59 -23.93 16.49
CA ALA A 162 5.34 -24.19 17.18
C ALA A 162 4.98 -22.99 18.06
N GLU A 163 3.83 -22.38 17.81
CA GLU A 163 3.24 -21.32 18.63
C GLU A 163 2.05 -21.90 19.40
N THR A 164 2.04 -21.72 20.72
CA THR A 164 0.90 -22.11 21.56
C THR A 164 0.01 -20.89 21.79
N ASP A 165 -1.27 -21.00 21.45
CA ASP A 165 -2.25 -19.96 21.76
C ASP A 165 -2.42 -19.87 23.29
N GLY A 166 -2.08 -18.72 23.86
CA GLY A 166 -2.13 -18.51 25.31
C GLY A 166 -3.53 -18.51 25.92
N LYS A 167 -4.59 -18.49 25.11
CA LYS A 167 -6.01 -18.54 25.54
C LYS A 167 -6.63 -19.91 25.36
N THR A 168 -6.36 -20.60 24.25
CA THR A 168 -6.96 -21.90 23.93
C THR A 168 -6.05 -23.08 24.28
N GLY A 169 -4.74 -22.85 24.40
CA GLY A 169 -3.73 -23.89 24.56
C GLY A 169 -3.44 -24.68 23.27
N GLU A 170 -4.07 -24.29 22.15
CA GLU A 170 -3.87 -24.94 20.86
C GLU A 170 -2.47 -24.64 20.32
N VAL A 171 -1.79 -25.68 19.82
CA VAL A 171 -0.47 -25.55 19.21
C VAL A 171 -0.62 -25.48 17.69
N THR A 172 -0.22 -24.36 17.11
CA THR A 172 -0.15 -24.21 15.66
C THR A 172 1.31 -24.25 15.22
N THR A 173 1.59 -25.02 14.16
CA THR A 173 2.94 -25.08 13.58
C THR A 173 2.98 -24.27 12.30
N HIS A 174 3.98 -23.39 12.20
CA HIS A 174 4.24 -22.56 11.03
C HIS A 174 5.67 -22.80 10.53
N ASP A 175 5.93 -22.59 9.24
CA ASP A 175 7.32 -22.34 8.83
C ASP A 175 7.79 -20.96 9.30
N LEU A 176 9.10 -20.82 9.48
CA LEU A 176 9.70 -19.52 9.79
C LEU A 176 9.54 -18.53 8.65
N GLU A 177 9.36 -18.98 7.40
CA GLU A 177 9.05 -18.06 6.30
C GLU A 177 7.79 -17.24 6.61
N THR A 178 6.68 -17.92 6.90
CA THR A 178 5.39 -17.29 7.23
C THR A 178 5.43 -16.60 8.59
N PHE A 179 6.08 -17.23 9.57
CA PHE A 179 6.07 -16.75 10.95
C PHE A 179 7.02 -15.57 11.18
N SER A 180 8.20 -15.56 10.55
CA SER A 180 9.30 -14.62 10.84
C SER A 180 9.74 -13.81 9.62
N PHE A 181 10.10 -14.45 8.50
CA PHE A 181 10.72 -13.75 7.36
C PHE A 181 9.81 -12.67 6.77
N ARG A 182 8.51 -12.93 6.71
CA ARG A 182 7.52 -11.92 6.29
C ARG A 182 7.58 -10.64 7.10
N TRP A 183 7.83 -10.73 8.41
CA TRP A 183 7.96 -9.56 9.27
C TRP A 183 9.31 -8.88 9.13
N LEU A 184 10.37 -9.64 8.86
CA LEU A 184 11.68 -9.05 8.54
C LEU A 184 11.60 -8.21 7.26
N GLY A 185 11.03 -8.74 6.18
CA GLY A 185 10.82 -7.97 4.94
C GLY A 185 9.98 -6.72 5.16
N LYS A 186 8.90 -6.82 5.95
CA LYS A 186 8.09 -5.65 6.34
C LYS A 186 8.84 -4.65 7.21
N ALA A 187 9.76 -5.10 8.05
CA ALA A 187 10.54 -4.22 8.93
C ALA A 187 11.47 -3.30 8.13
N PHE A 188 12.00 -3.75 6.99
CA PHE A 188 12.77 -2.90 6.08
C PHE A 188 11.94 -1.78 5.44
N SER A 189 10.63 -2.00 5.25
CA SER A 189 9.65 -0.97 4.89
C SER A 189 8.94 -0.39 6.12
N GLY A 190 9.56 -0.49 7.30
CA GLY A 190 8.97 -0.13 8.58
C GLY A 190 8.73 1.38 8.77
N TYR A 191 9.34 2.22 7.93
CA TYR A 191 8.97 3.62 7.75
C TYR A 191 8.46 3.81 6.33
N SER A 192 7.14 3.93 6.18
CA SER A 192 6.49 4.03 4.89
C SER A 192 5.23 4.90 4.99
N VAL A 193 4.62 5.18 3.85
CA VAL A 193 3.35 5.88 3.75
C VAL A 193 2.28 5.08 4.48
N LYS A 194 1.59 5.73 5.41
CA LYS A 194 0.53 5.05 6.17
C LYS A 194 -0.67 4.74 5.26
N GLY A 195 -1.01 3.46 5.16
CA GLY A 195 -2.18 2.99 4.41
C GLY A 195 -1.79 2.06 3.27
N CYS A 196 -2.76 1.75 2.43
CA CYS A 196 -2.56 1.03 1.19
C CYS A 196 -2.41 2.06 0.05
N LEU A 197 -1.62 1.75 -0.98
CA LEU A 197 -1.49 2.55 -2.21
C LEU A 197 -1.92 1.75 -3.45
N THR A 198 -2.57 0.60 -3.24
CA THR A 198 -2.83 -0.39 -4.30
C THR A 198 -3.68 0.19 -5.41
N ASP A 199 -4.76 0.88 -5.07
CA ASP A 199 -5.62 1.45 -6.11
C ASP A 199 -4.95 2.57 -6.89
N VAL A 200 -4.08 3.35 -6.24
CA VAL A 200 -3.32 4.42 -6.91
C VAL A 200 -2.30 3.81 -7.88
N VAL A 201 -1.58 2.77 -7.48
CA VAL A 201 -0.63 2.06 -8.35
C VAL A 201 -1.36 1.42 -9.52
N ASN A 202 -2.46 0.70 -9.27
CA ASN A 202 -3.28 0.11 -10.31
C ASN A 202 -3.84 1.17 -11.27
N LEU A 203 -4.27 2.33 -10.75
CA LEU A 203 -4.73 3.45 -11.58
C LEU A 203 -3.61 3.99 -12.46
N VAL A 204 -2.40 4.20 -11.92
CA VAL A 204 -1.24 4.68 -12.70
C VAL A 204 -0.89 3.71 -13.83
N PHE A 205 -0.89 2.41 -13.56
CA PHE A 205 -0.72 1.39 -14.58
C PHE A 205 -1.85 1.42 -15.61
N ALA A 206 -3.08 1.59 -15.15
CA ALA A 206 -4.25 1.72 -16.02
C ALA A 206 -4.17 2.91 -16.97
N MET A 207 -3.80 4.07 -16.44
CA MET A 207 -3.70 5.30 -17.19
C MET A 207 -2.66 5.22 -18.29
N ALA A 208 -1.49 4.63 -18.03
CA ALA A 208 -0.46 4.48 -19.05
C ALA A 208 -0.64 3.25 -19.94
N GLU A 209 -1.77 2.54 -19.81
CA GLU A 209 -2.03 1.26 -20.46
C GLU A 209 -0.85 0.30 -20.35
N LEU A 210 -0.22 0.27 -19.17
CA LEU A 210 0.92 -0.59 -18.88
C LEU A 210 0.46 -2.03 -18.62
N TYR A 211 -0.38 -2.51 -19.53
CA TYR A 211 -0.50 -3.92 -19.78
C TYR A 211 0.73 -4.40 -20.52
N ASP A 212 0.87 -5.67 -20.31
CA ASP A 212 1.84 -6.54 -20.88
C ASP A 212 1.91 -6.49 -22.42
N ASP A 213 2.77 -5.64 -22.97
CA ASP A 213 3.15 -5.68 -24.39
C ASP A 213 4.08 -6.89 -24.71
N ASP A 214 4.58 -7.62 -23.69
CA ASP A 214 5.67 -8.63 -23.81
C ASP A 214 5.32 -10.07 -23.31
N GLY A 215 4.11 -10.35 -22.85
CA GLY A 215 3.67 -11.65 -22.28
C GLY A 215 3.90 -11.88 -20.76
N LYS A 216 4.37 -10.89 -19.99
CA LYS A 216 4.41 -10.84 -18.51
C LYS A 216 3.27 -10.04 -17.86
N ASP A 217 2.43 -10.71 -17.09
CA ASP A 217 1.40 -10.10 -16.23
C ASP A 217 2.04 -9.10 -15.23
N PRO A 218 1.47 -7.88 -15.04
CA PRO A 218 2.00 -6.90 -14.08
C PRO A 218 2.21 -7.44 -12.67
N LYS A 219 1.47 -8.48 -12.26
CA LYS A 219 1.64 -9.18 -10.97
C LYS A 219 3.02 -9.85 -10.80
N ASP A 220 3.71 -10.14 -11.91
CA ASP A 220 4.96 -10.87 -11.95
C ASP A 220 6.18 -9.93 -12.14
N LEU A 221 5.95 -8.61 -12.19
CA LEU A 221 7.01 -7.63 -12.34
C LEU A 221 7.82 -7.46 -11.04
N PRO A 222 9.15 -7.29 -11.14
CA PRO A 222 9.97 -6.93 -9.98
C PRO A 222 9.65 -5.50 -9.53
N GLU A 223 9.80 -5.25 -8.22
CA GLU A 223 9.48 -3.94 -7.60
C GLU A 223 10.17 -2.76 -8.30
N SER A 224 11.45 -2.91 -8.67
CA SER A 224 12.21 -1.85 -9.34
C SER A 224 11.60 -1.47 -10.69
N GLU A 225 11.14 -2.45 -11.47
CA GLU A 225 10.51 -2.19 -12.76
C GLU A 225 9.14 -1.53 -12.59
N ILE A 226 8.38 -1.93 -11.56
CA ILE A 226 7.13 -1.27 -11.19
C ILE A 226 7.38 0.20 -10.81
N ALA A 227 8.39 0.46 -9.99
CA ALA A 227 8.76 1.81 -9.57
C ALA A 227 9.23 2.69 -10.74
N ASP A 228 10.00 2.14 -11.67
CA ASP A 228 10.45 2.85 -12.89
C ASP A 228 9.26 3.24 -13.77
N LYS A 229 8.34 2.28 -14.01
CA LYS A 229 7.11 2.53 -14.77
C LYS A 229 6.24 3.59 -14.11
N ILE A 230 6.05 3.54 -12.79
CA ILE A 230 5.33 4.58 -12.03
C ILE A 230 6.02 5.93 -12.22
N THR A 231 7.34 6.00 -12.00
CA THR A 231 8.11 7.25 -12.09
C THR A 231 7.96 7.92 -13.46
N ALA A 232 7.94 7.14 -14.54
CA ALA A 232 7.71 7.66 -15.89
C ALA A 232 6.31 8.32 -16.02
N VAL A 233 5.27 7.69 -15.51
CA VAL A 233 3.90 8.25 -15.53
C VAL A 233 3.79 9.48 -14.64
N VAL A 234 4.35 9.42 -13.42
CA VAL A 234 4.36 10.56 -12.48
C VAL A 234 5.05 11.77 -13.08
N THR A 235 6.18 11.57 -13.77
CA THR A 235 6.90 12.63 -14.47
C THR A 235 6.02 13.30 -15.53
N LYS A 236 5.29 12.50 -16.33
CA LYS A 236 4.36 13.02 -17.34
C LYS A 236 3.21 13.81 -16.72
N VAL A 237 2.55 13.24 -15.71
CA VAL A 237 1.42 13.88 -15.01
C VAL A 237 1.84 15.19 -14.35
N ASN A 238 2.98 15.22 -13.66
CA ASN A 238 3.50 16.42 -13.02
C ASN A 238 3.93 17.50 -14.03
N ALA A 239 4.34 17.10 -15.24
CA ALA A 239 4.60 18.03 -16.34
C ALA A 239 3.32 18.53 -17.04
N GLY A 240 2.14 18.05 -16.63
CA GLY A 240 0.86 18.31 -17.32
C GLY A 240 0.74 17.61 -18.68
N ASP A 241 1.67 16.70 -19.01
CA ASP A 241 1.62 15.91 -20.24
C ASP A 241 0.73 14.69 -20.05
N LEU A 242 -0.55 14.87 -20.38
CA LEU A 242 -1.56 13.81 -20.32
C LEU A 242 -1.69 13.07 -21.66
N SER A 243 -0.82 13.35 -22.64
CA SER A 243 -0.91 12.73 -23.96
C SER A 243 -0.67 11.22 -23.90
N GLY A 244 -1.54 10.45 -24.57
CA GLY A 244 -1.46 8.99 -24.60
C GLY A 244 -1.83 8.31 -23.28
N LEU A 245 -2.25 9.05 -22.25
CA LEU A 245 -2.80 8.46 -21.04
C LEU A 245 -4.30 8.23 -21.20
N TRP A 246 -4.76 7.05 -20.82
CA TRP A 246 -6.15 6.78 -20.52
C TRP A 246 -6.55 7.57 -19.26
N VAL A 247 -7.57 8.42 -19.37
CA VAL A 247 -8.13 9.16 -18.23
C VAL A 247 -9.61 8.79 -18.08
N PRO A 248 -10.00 8.10 -17.00
CA PRO A 248 -11.39 7.68 -16.80
C PRO A 248 -12.29 8.89 -16.56
N THR A 249 -13.42 8.96 -17.27
CA THR A 249 -14.45 9.99 -17.05
C THR A 249 -15.27 9.78 -15.76
N HIS A 250 -15.27 8.56 -15.23
CA HIS A 250 -16.04 8.15 -14.06
C HIS A 250 -15.18 7.34 -13.10
N ILE A 251 -15.38 7.54 -11.79
CA ILE A 251 -14.83 6.71 -10.72
C ILE A 251 -15.95 6.19 -9.80
N VAL A 252 -15.85 4.92 -9.45
CA VAL A 252 -16.65 4.28 -8.39
C VAL A 252 -15.69 3.78 -7.31
N HIS A 253 -15.93 4.18 -6.06
CA HIS A 253 -15.01 3.90 -4.95
C HIS A 253 -15.73 3.82 -3.59
N ASP A 254 -15.07 3.23 -2.59
CA ASP A 254 -15.66 2.97 -1.27
C ASP A 254 -15.19 3.91 -0.14
N SER A 255 -14.39 4.91 -0.52
CA SER A 255 -13.82 5.94 0.36
C SER A 255 -12.75 5.46 1.33
N GLU A 256 -12.16 4.28 1.12
CA GLU A 256 -10.89 3.95 1.75
C GLU A 256 -9.75 4.86 1.24
N SER A 257 -8.60 4.82 1.93
CA SER A 257 -7.57 5.86 1.75
C SER A 257 -6.99 5.91 0.34
N ASP A 258 -6.65 4.77 -0.26
CA ASP A 258 -6.14 4.69 -1.63
C ASP A 258 -7.19 5.08 -2.66
N ASP A 259 -8.45 4.77 -2.41
CA ASP A 259 -9.57 5.16 -3.26
C ASP A 259 -9.77 6.68 -3.29
N LEU A 260 -9.68 7.32 -2.12
CA LEU A 260 -9.70 8.79 -2.03
C LEU A 260 -8.49 9.42 -2.73
N LEU A 261 -7.31 8.79 -2.68
CA LEU A 261 -6.14 9.26 -3.43
C LEU A 261 -6.34 9.14 -4.95
N CYS A 262 -7.02 8.09 -5.42
CA CYS A 262 -7.41 7.96 -6.82
C CYS A 262 -8.35 9.10 -7.23
N TRP A 263 -9.37 9.39 -6.41
CA TRP A 263 -10.28 10.50 -6.67
C TRP A 263 -9.52 11.83 -6.71
N LEU A 264 -8.65 12.09 -5.72
CA LEU A 264 -7.83 13.30 -5.67
C LEU A 264 -6.98 13.50 -6.93
N LEU A 265 -6.28 12.44 -7.38
CA LEU A 265 -5.46 12.47 -8.58
C LEU A 265 -6.29 12.77 -9.83
N LEU A 266 -7.40 12.04 -10.01
CA LEU A 266 -8.27 12.20 -11.18
C LEU A 266 -8.96 13.56 -11.19
N GLU A 267 -9.40 14.08 -10.05
CA GLU A 267 -10.00 15.42 -9.96
C GLU A 267 -9.01 16.49 -10.46
N GLN A 268 -7.74 16.40 -10.06
CA GLN A 268 -6.71 17.34 -10.52
C GLN A 268 -6.41 17.19 -12.03
N ILE A 269 -6.37 15.97 -12.55
CA ILE A 269 -6.20 15.71 -13.99
C ILE A 269 -7.37 16.31 -14.78
N HIS A 270 -8.60 16.09 -14.32
CA HIS A 270 -9.79 16.65 -14.96
C HIS A 270 -9.82 18.17 -14.93
N LYS A 271 -9.40 18.81 -13.82
CA LYS A 271 -9.17 20.26 -13.75
C LYS A 271 -8.16 20.72 -14.81
N THR A 272 -7.05 20.00 -14.99
CA THR A 272 -6.02 20.29 -16.00
C THR A 272 -6.55 20.16 -17.42
N LEU A 273 -7.42 19.18 -17.68
CA LEU A 273 -8.08 18.97 -18.98
C LEU A 273 -9.25 19.93 -19.24
N GLY A 274 -9.70 20.70 -18.25
CA GLY A 274 -10.92 21.52 -18.36
C GLY A 274 -12.20 20.68 -18.49
N SER A 275 -12.23 19.52 -17.84
CA SER A 275 -13.36 18.57 -17.86
C SER A 275 -13.79 18.21 -16.43
N ASP A 276 -14.93 17.53 -16.28
CA ASP A 276 -15.48 17.14 -14.98
C ASP A 276 -15.44 15.61 -14.79
N LEU A 277 -14.80 15.15 -13.71
CA LEU A 277 -14.85 13.76 -13.27
C LEU A 277 -16.22 13.44 -12.68
N GLN A 278 -16.88 12.35 -13.06
CA GLN A 278 -18.09 11.88 -12.38
C GLN A 278 -17.76 10.87 -11.30
N VAL A 279 -18.33 11.03 -10.10
CA VAL A 279 -17.97 10.26 -8.91
C VAL A 279 -19.20 9.57 -8.34
N LEU A 280 -19.12 8.26 -8.14
CA LEU A 280 -20.07 7.49 -7.35
C LEU A 280 -19.35 6.93 -6.11
N VAL A 281 -19.83 7.34 -4.94
CA VAL A 281 -19.23 6.95 -3.66
C VAL A 281 -20.13 5.96 -2.93
N GLN A 282 -19.59 4.81 -2.56
CA GLN A 282 -20.21 3.93 -1.57
C GLN A 282 -19.84 4.41 -0.17
N PHE A 283 -20.83 4.58 0.70
CA PHE A 283 -20.61 4.84 2.12
C PHE A 283 -21.20 3.72 2.99
N PRO A 284 -20.62 3.44 4.17
CA PRO A 284 -21.20 2.53 5.16
C PRO A 284 -22.54 3.07 5.68
N PRO A 285 -23.38 2.24 6.32
CA PRO A 285 -24.74 2.61 6.75
C PRO A 285 -24.76 3.49 8.02
N SER A 286 -23.62 4.02 8.42
CA SER A 286 -23.40 4.75 9.68
C SER A 286 -24.35 5.93 9.88
N GLY A 287 -24.94 6.01 11.08
CA GLY A 287 -25.74 7.12 11.57
C GLY A 287 -24.94 8.23 12.26
N ALA A 288 -23.61 8.20 12.19
CA ALA A 288 -22.77 9.22 12.83
C ALA A 288 -22.93 10.59 12.14
N ALA A 289 -23.23 11.62 12.92
CA ALA A 289 -23.57 12.96 12.42
C ALA A 289 -22.44 13.62 11.62
N ASP A 290 -21.19 13.37 11.99
CA ASP A 290 -20.01 13.91 11.30
C ASP A 290 -19.77 13.29 9.92
N LEU A 291 -19.97 11.98 9.78
CA LEU A 291 -19.95 11.32 8.49
C LEU A 291 -21.15 11.74 7.64
N HIS A 292 -22.34 11.91 8.25
CA HIS A 292 -23.50 12.43 7.54
C HIS A 292 -23.24 13.83 6.96
N ALA A 293 -22.70 14.75 7.77
CA ALA A 293 -22.34 16.09 7.34
C ALA A 293 -21.30 16.09 6.21
N TYR A 294 -20.32 15.18 6.25
CA TYR A 294 -19.37 15.00 5.15
C TYR A 294 -20.08 14.56 3.86
N VAL A 295 -20.96 13.56 3.95
CA VAL A 295 -21.72 13.06 2.78
C VAL A 295 -22.64 14.13 2.19
N GLU A 296 -23.36 14.90 3.02
CA GLU A 296 -24.16 16.04 2.56
C GLU A 296 -23.29 17.07 1.84
N LYS A 297 -22.13 17.42 2.41
CA LYS A 297 -21.19 18.36 1.77
C LYS A 297 -20.71 17.86 0.40
N MET A 298 -20.32 16.58 0.30
CA MET A 298 -19.83 16.01 -0.95
C MET A 298 -20.94 15.89 -2.00
N SER A 299 -22.13 15.46 -1.59
CA SER A 299 -23.29 15.33 -2.49
C SER A 299 -23.86 16.66 -3.00
N ALA A 300 -23.48 17.79 -2.38
CA ALA A 300 -23.78 19.11 -2.93
C ALA A 300 -22.97 19.45 -4.20
N ARG A 301 -21.88 18.71 -4.47
CA ARG A 301 -21.12 18.83 -5.73
C ARG A 301 -21.91 18.19 -6.87
N LYS A 302 -22.00 18.88 -8.01
CA LYS A 302 -22.86 18.46 -9.15
C LYS A 302 -22.50 17.11 -9.76
N ASN A 303 -21.24 16.73 -9.66
CA ASN A 303 -20.63 15.55 -10.26
C ASN A 303 -20.45 14.38 -9.27
N VAL A 304 -20.94 14.53 -8.02
CA VAL A 304 -20.79 13.51 -6.98
C VAL A 304 -22.15 12.94 -6.62
N THR A 305 -22.24 11.63 -6.70
CA THR A 305 -23.39 10.85 -6.24
C THR A 305 -22.92 9.83 -5.21
N PHE A 306 -23.83 9.39 -4.35
CA PHE A 306 -23.49 8.39 -3.34
C PHE A 306 -24.64 7.43 -3.09
N PHE A 307 -24.31 6.30 -2.50
CA PHE A 307 -25.28 5.38 -1.91
C PHE A 307 -24.76 4.85 -0.57
N ARG A 308 -25.67 4.36 0.26
CA ARG A 308 -25.35 3.68 1.52
C ARG A 308 -25.47 2.18 1.29
N ASP A 309 -24.44 1.45 1.65
CA ASP A 309 -24.41 -0.01 1.56
C ASP A 309 -24.52 -0.62 2.95
N ASP A 310 -25.66 -1.27 3.22
CA ASP A 310 -25.97 -1.87 4.52
C ASP A 310 -25.05 -3.04 4.89
N GLU A 311 -24.36 -3.64 3.92
CA GLU A 311 -23.41 -4.74 4.14
C GLU A 311 -21.96 -4.27 4.35
N SER A 312 -21.69 -2.99 4.15
CA SER A 312 -20.34 -2.44 4.26
C SER A 312 -19.83 -2.43 5.69
N LYS A 313 -18.57 -2.88 5.86
CA LYS A 313 -17.87 -2.98 7.15
C LYS A 313 -16.69 -2.01 7.25
N ASN A 314 -16.53 -1.11 6.28
CA ASN A 314 -15.34 -0.26 6.16
C ASN A 314 -15.44 1.07 6.93
N GLU A 315 -16.46 1.29 7.78
CA GLU A 315 -16.68 2.57 8.48
C GLU A 315 -15.44 3.10 9.20
N ARG A 316 -14.72 2.25 9.92
CA ARG A 316 -13.50 2.67 10.62
C ARG A 316 -12.40 3.14 9.64
N ALA A 317 -12.26 2.47 8.50
CA ALA A 317 -11.28 2.81 7.47
C ALA A 317 -11.64 4.14 6.80
N VAL A 318 -12.89 4.30 6.35
CA VAL A 318 -13.42 5.55 5.77
C VAL A 318 -13.24 6.72 6.73
N ARG A 319 -13.65 6.58 7.99
CA ARG A 319 -13.49 7.65 8.99
C ARG A 319 -12.02 8.00 9.23
N GLY A 320 -11.15 7.00 9.28
CA GLY A 320 -9.71 7.21 9.40
C GLY A 320 -9.11 7.97 8.22
N ALA A 321 -9.54 7.65 6.99
CA ALA A 321 -9.10 8.29 5.77
C ALA A 321 -9.59 9.75 5.65
N LEU A 322 -10.80 10.03 6.13
CA LEU A 322 -11.40 11.37 6.18
C LEU A 322 -10.97 12.20 7.39
N GLY A 323 -10.15 11.63 8.30
CA GLY A 323 -9.74 12.31 9.54
C GLY A 323 -10.86 12.53 10.55
N LEU A 324 -11.97 11.78 10.44
CA LEU A 324 -13.07 11.81 11.40
C LEU A 324 -12.74 10.99 12.65
N PRO A 325 -13.35 11.30 13.81
CA PRO A 325 -13.22 10.50 15.02
C PRO A 325 -13.51 9.02 14.76
N LEU A 326 -12.67 8.10 15.24
CA LEU A 326 -12.94 6.68 15.05
C LEU A 326 -14.12 6.23 15.94
N PRO A 327 -14.98 5.29 15.46
CA PRO A 327 -16.02 4.72 16.29
C PRO A 327 -15.39 4.01 17.49
N LYS A 328 -16.07 4.09 18.64
CA LYS A 328 -15.63 3.44 19.88
C LYS A 328 -15.72 1.92 19.75
#